data_AF-A0AA39CNF8-F1
#
_entry.id   AF-A0AA39CNF8-F1
#
_cell.length_a   1.000
_cell.length_b   1.000
_cell.length_c   1.000
_cell.angle_alpha   90.00
_cell.angle_beta   90.00
_cell.angle_gamma   90.00
#
_symmetry.space_group_name_H-M   'P 1'
#
loop_
_entity.id
_entity.type
_entity.pdbx_description
1 polymer ?
#
loop_
_entity_poly.entity_id
_entity_poly.type
_entity_poly.pdbx_seq_one_letter_code
_entity_poly.pdbx_strand_id
1 'polypeptide(L)'
;MESNKISTIRNASITEPEIGTMKPIANDDFDLVQLTGHKPVLERNYSRFALLAMSFMIVDSWSGIIGALATGIASGGTVMLIYGSIAVTVMTMAVALSLAELSSSFPTSGGQYHWTAELAPKRWAPLLSWYCGYFSTIGWCVVSASITVILGQFLMAMIILVHPDITYQRWQGFVVYEGMNVIFMLINIYGRKVLPYVHSIGFYICITAFLVVNMTIIGSAYPKNSADFVFKTFTNGTGWKANGIAFIVGLTNPAFAYGGLDGAVHVAEELRGIVVPHGENWPAVLMQ
;
A
#
# COMPACT_ATOMS: atom_id res chain seq x y z
N MET A 1 46.64 -31.76 -5.14
CA MET A 1 45.41 -32.01 -5.92
C MET A 1 44.38 -30.87 -5.76
N GLU A 2 44.81 -29.64 -5.45
CA GLU A 2 43.94 -28.48 -5.17
C GLU A 2 44.33 -27.21 -5.95
N SER A 3 45.28 -27.30 -6.89
CA SER A 3 45.76 -26.14 -7.68
C SER A 3 45.02 -25.97 -9.03
N ASN A 4 44.11 -26.87 -9.38
CA ASN A 4 43.45 -26.89 -10.70
C ASN A 4 42.00 -26.38 -10.70
N LYS A 5 41.49 -25.86 -9.58
CA LYS A 5 40.14 -25.27 -9.51
C LYS A 5 40.12 -23.74 -9.66
N ILE A 6 41.28 -23.08 -9.57
CA ILE A 6 41.38 -21.61 -9.63
C ILE A 6 41.65 -21.12 -11.07
N SER A 7 42.14 -21.98 -11.96
CA SER A 7 42.33 -21.66 -13.39
C SER A 7 41.06 -21.81 -14.24
N THR A 8 40.04 -22.52 -13.76
CA THR A 8 38.80 -22.79 -14.52
C THR A 8 37.84 -21.59 -14.55
N ILE A 9 37.97 -20.64 -13.62
CA ILE A 9 37.10 -19.44 -13.56
C ILE A 9 37.62 -18.32 -14.49
N ARG A 10 38.88 -18.38 -14.93
CA ARG A 10 39.51 -17.36 -15.80
C ARG A 10 39.29 -17.57 -17.30
N ASN A 11 38.72 -18.72 -17.70
CA ASN A 11 38.46 -19.08 -19.10
C ASN A 11 36.97 -19.28 -19.42
N ALA A 12 36.07 -18.66 -18.65
CA ALA A 12 34.70 -18.47 -19.10
C ALA A 12 34.69 -17.43 -20.23
N SER A 13 35.09 -17.87 -21.42
CA SER A 13 34.81 -17.18 -22.67
C SER A 13 33.32 -16.85 -22.69
N ILE A 14 33.00 -15.59 -22.94
CA ILE A 14 31.66 -15.14 -23.26
C ILE A 14 31.24 -15.92 -24.50
N THR A 15 30.59 -17.07 -24.31
CA THR A 15 29.89 -17.77 -25.37
C THR A 15 28.71 -16.88 -25.73
N GLU A 16 28.75 -16.32 -26.94
CA GLU A 16 27.59 -15.72 -27.58
C GLU A 16 26.40 -16.69 -27.42
N PRO A 17 25.25 -16.24 -26.89
CA PRO A 17 24.11 -17.12 -26.75
C PRO A 17 23.63 -17.54 -28.14
N GLU A 18 23.46 -18.85 -28.33
CA GLU A 18 22.78 -19.41 -29.50
C GLU A 18 21.47 -18.67 -29.75
N ILE A 19 21.28 -18.24 -30.99
CA ILE A 19 20.15 -17.42 -31.45
C ILE A 19 18.88 -18.29 -31.50
N GLY A 20 18.36 -18.64 -30.34
CA GLY A 20 16.98 -19.04 -30.13
C GLY A 20 16.18 -17.80 -29.74
N THR A 21 15.61 -17.11 -30.72
CA THR A 21 14.60 -16.02 -30.59
C THR A 21 14.52 -15.35 -29.21
N MET A 22 15.60 -14.71 -28.76
CA MET A 22 15.52 -13.76 -27.65
C MET A 22 14.66 -12.59 -28.14
N LYS A 23 13.51 -12.38 -27.49
CA LYS A 23 12.83 -11.08 -27.55
C LYS A 23 13.89 -10.01 -27.26
N PRO A 24 13.96 -8.93 -28.05
CA PRO A 24 14.92 -7.88 -27.80
C PRO A 24 14.73 -7.41 -26.36
N ILE A 25 15.79 -7.49 -25.56
CA ILE A 25 15.85 -6.94 -24.21
C ILE A 25 15.52 -5.46 -24.41
N ALA A 26 14.34 -5.01 -23.96
CA ALA A 26 14.04 -3.60 -23.96
C ALA A 26 15.14 -2.89 -23.16
N ASN A 27 15.61 -1.72 -23.58
CA ASN A 27 16.68 -0.99 -22.86
C ASN A 27 16.43 -0.95 -21.34
N ASP A 28 15.16 -0.82 -20.95
CA ASP A 28 14.72 -0.83 -19.56
C ASP A 28 15.04 -2.14 -18.78
N ASP A 29 15.09 -3.32 -19.41
CA ASP A 29 15.40 -4.60 -18.75
C ASP A 29 16.89 -4.72 -18.46
N PHE A 30 17.73 -4.22 -19.37
CA PHE A 30 19.17 -4.12 -19.17
C PHE A 30 19.49 -3.15 -18.03
N ASP A 31 18.80 -2.02 -18.01
CA ASP A 31 18.84 -0.98 -16.99
C ASP A 31 18.45 -1.49 -15.59
N LEU A 32 17.38 -2.29 -15.49
CA LEU A 32 17.00 -2.94 -14.23
C LEU A 32 18.02 -3.97 -13.75
N VAL A 33 18.59 -4.77 -14.67
CA VAL A 33 19.64 -5.75 -14.34
C VAL A 33 20.88 -5.04 -13.81
N GLN A 34 21.25 -3.88 -14.36
CA GLN A 34 22.37 -3.09 -13.86
C GLN A 34 22.13 -2.54 -12.46
N LEU A 35 20.91 -2.10 -12.15
CA LEU A 35 20.56 -1.51 -10.85
C LEU A 35 20.36 -2.56 -9.74
N THR A 36 19.70 -3.68 -10.06
CA THR A 36 19.29 -4.67 -9.06
C THR A 36 20.19 -5.91 -9.03
N GLY A 37 21.00 -6.13 -10.07
CA GLY A 37 21.79 -7.35 -10.24
C GLY A 37 20.96 -8.60 -10.55
N HIS A 38 19.63 -8.48 -10.68
CA HIS A 38 18.72 -9.59 -10.89
C HIS A 38 18.04 -9.51 -12.26
N LYS A 39 17.82 -10.66 -12.89
CA LYS A 39 17.08 -10.73 -14.16
C LYS A 39 15.60 -10.48 -13.92
N PRO A 40 14.97 -9.45 -14.52
CA PRO A 40 13.54 -9.22 -14.36
C PRO A 40 12.75 -10.40 -14.93
N VAL A 41 11.83 -10.95 -14.13
CA VAL A 41 10.97 -12.09 -14.50
C VAL A 41 9.53 -11.65 -14.76
N LEU A 42 9.14 -10.47 -14.28
CA LEU A 42 7.77 -9.95 -14.35
C LEU A 42 7.48 -9.20 -15.66
N GLU A 43 6.26 -9.38 -16.19
CA GLU A 43 5.82 -8.69 -17.41
C GLU A 43 5.42 -7.24 -17.12
N ARG A 44 5.94 -6.30 -17.92
CA ARG A 44 5.70 -4.86 -17.74
C ARG A 44 4.30 -4.44 -18.17
N ASN A 45 3.38 -4.35 -17.22
CA ASN A 45 1.97 -4.03 -17.45
C ASN A 45 1.54 -2.65 -16.97
N TYR A 46 2.39 -1.92 -16.22
CA TYR A 46 2.03 -0.62 -15.64
C TYR A 46 2.67 0.56 -16.37
N SER A 47 1.84 1.55 -16.71
CA SER A 47 2.28 2.91 -17.08
C SER A 47 2.50 3.76 -15.82
N ARG A 48 3.23 4.87 -15.94
CA ARG A 48 3.45 5.81 -14.81
C ARG A 48 2.14 6.34 -14.23
N PHE A 49 1.15 6.62 -15.07
CA PHE A 49 -0.18 7.03 -14.61
C PHE A 49 -0.92 5.89 -13.89
N ALA A 50 -0.83 4.66 -14.42
CA ALA A 50 -1.44 3.50 -13.76
C ALA A 50 -0.77 3.19 -12.42
N LEU A 51 0.53 3.46 -12.27
CA LEU A 51 1.23 3.38 -10.99
C LEU A 51 0.71 4.44 -10.02
N LEU A 52 0.60 5.70 -10.43
CA LEU A 52 0.04 6.76 -9.59
C LEU A 52 -1.39 6.43 -9.12
N ALA A 53 -2.24 6.01 -10.06
CA ALA A 53 -3.61 5.61 -9.78
C ALA A 53 -3.66 4.43 -8.81
N MET A 54 -2.81 3.42 -9.00
CA MET A 54 -2.68 2.29 -8.07
C MET A 54 -2.23 2.77 -6.68
N SER A 55 -1.16 3.56 -6.57
CA SER A 55 -0.66 4.04 -5.27
C SER A 55 -1.73 4.80 -4.51
N PHE A 56 -2.50 5.65 -5.21
CA PHE A 56 -3.64 6.35 -4.60
C PHE A 56 -4.75 5.38 -4.17
N MET A 57 -5.09 4.37 -4.99
CA MET A 57 -6.09 3.35 -4.66
C MET A 57 -5.68 2.43 -3.50
N ILE A 58 -4.40 2.10 -3.38
CA ILE A 58 -3.90 1.24 -2.32
C ILE A 58 -4.03 1.94 -0.95
N VAL A 59 -3.67 3.21 -0.89
CA VAL A 59 -3.65 3.96 0.37
C VAL A 59 -5.04 4.53 0.71
N ASP A 60 -5.80 4.98 -0.30
CA ASP A 60 -7.18 5.51 -0.22
C ASP A 60 -7.60 6.10 1.15
N SER A 61 -6.83 7.10 1.60
CA SER A 61 -6.83 7.53 3.01
C SER A 61 -8.19 7.97 3.52
N TRP A 62 -8.97 8.69 2.71
CA TRP A 62 -10.26 9.25 3.14
C TRP A 62 -11.29 8.14 3.39
N SER A 63 -11.30 7.10 2.54
CA SER A 63 -12.14 5.91 2.70
C SER A 63 -11.74 5.13 3.94
N GLY A 64 -10.43 4.97 4.18
CA GLY A 64 -9.89 4.34 5.38
C GLY A 64 -10.37 5.02 6.68
N ILE A 65 -10.32 6.35 6.73
CA ILE A 65 -10.80 7.13 7.89
C ILE A 65 -12.29 6.92 8.12
N ILE A 66 -13.10 6.92 7.04
CA ILE A 66 -14.55 6.70 7.12
C ILE A 66 -14.87 5.27 7.59
N GLY A 67 -14.19 4.27 7.01
CA GLY A 67 -14.39 2.86 7.36
C GLY A 67 -14.08 2.54 8.82
N ALA A 68 -13.13 3.26 9.41
CA ALA A 68 -12.77 3.12 10.82
C ALA A 68 -13.34 4.25 11.72
N LEU A 69 -14.25 5.10 11.23
CA LEU A 69 -14.64 6.35 11.90
C LEU A 69 -15.18 6.12 13.33
N ALA A 70 -15.91 5.02 13.52
CA ALA A 70 -16.46 4.65 14.82
C ALA A 70 -15.39 4.52 15.92
N THR A 71 -14.22 3.96 15.59
CA THR A 71 -13.13 3.78 16.57
C THR A 71 -12.43 5.11 16.86
N GLY A 72 -12.25 5.97 15.86
CA GLY A 72 -11.67 7.30 16.02
C GLY A 72 -12.53 8.21 16.89
N ILE A 73 -13.85 8.26 16.61
CA ILE A 73 -14.80 9.06 17.39
C ILE A 73 -14.88 8.57 18.84
N ALA A 74 -14.91 7.25 19.06
CA ALA A 74 -14.95 6.69 20.40
C ALA A 74 -13.68 6.98 21.22
N SER A 75 -12.54 7.24 20.58
CA SER A 75 -11.24 7.39 21.26
C SER A 75 -10.82 8.82 21.54
N GLY A 76 -11.31 9.79 20.76
CA GLY A 76 -11.04 11.20 21.03
C GLY A 76 -11.92 12.18 20.28
N GLY A 77 -13.07 11.74 19.76
CA GLY A 77 -14.01 12.58 19.03
C GLY A 77 -13.42 13.21 17.76
N THR A 78 -13.88 14.41 17.43
CA THR A 78 -13.41 15.18 16.27
C THR A 78 -11.96 15.66 16.42
N VAL A 79 -11.52 15.91 17.65
CA VAL A 79 -10.14 16.32 17.97
C VAL A 79 -9.15 15.24 17.55
N MET A 80 -9.46 13.97 17.81
CA MET A 80 -8.66 12.83 17.32
C MET A 80 -8.55 12.83 15.81
N LEU A 81 -9.68 12.97 15.11
CA LEU A 81 -9.69 12.91 13.65
C LEU A 81 -8.91 14.05 13.00
N ILE A 82 -8.89 15.25 13.60
CA ILE A 82 -8.16 16.40 13.05
C ILE A 82 -6.68 16.33 13.43
N TYR A 83 -6.38 16.41 14.73
CA TYR A 83 -5.00 16.51 15.22
C TYR A 83 -4.26 15.19 15.12
N GLY A 84 -4.95 14.07 15.33
CA GLY A 84 -4.38 12.73 15.14
C GLY A 84 -4.02 12.48 13.68
N SER A 85 -4.87 12.88 12.73
CA SER A 85 -4.52 12.80 11.30
C SER A 85 -3.27 13.62 10.99
N ILE A 86 -3.21 14.90 11.39
CA ILE A 86 -2.02 15.75 11.16
C ILE A 86 -0.75 15.13 11.76
N ALA A 87 -0.83 14.66 13.01
CA ALA A 87 0.31 14.06 13.69
C ALA A 87 0.81 12.80 12.96
N VAL A 88 -0.11 11.92 12.55
CA VAL A 88 0.23 10.71 11.79
C VAL A 88 0.77 11.07 10.42
N THR A 89 0.20 12.03 9.70
CA THR A 89 0.73 12.48 8.40
C THR A 89 2.21 12.86 8.51
N VAL A 90 2.57 13.68 9.49
CA VAL A 90 3.96 14.12 9.68
C VAL A 90 4.89 12.95 9.98
N MET A 91 4.49 12.04 10.87
CA MET A 91 5.30 10.85 11.19
C MET A 91 5.47 9.93 9.97
N THR A 92 4.38 9.72 9.24
CA THR A 92 4.36 8.86 8.07
C THR A 92 5.11 9.46 6.88
N MET A 93 5.14 10.79 6.73
CA MET A 93 5.96 11.45 5.70
C MET A 93 7.44 11.13 5.87
N ALA A 94 7.95 11.08 7.10
CA ALA A 94 9.33 10.68 7.34
C ALA A 94 9.60 9.24 6.84
N VAL A 95 8.67 8.31 7.11
CA VAL A 95 8.74 6.92 6.62
C VAL A 95 8.68 6.87 5.09
N ALA A 96 7.76 7.61 4.48
CA ALA A 96 7.58 7.67 3.04
C ALA A 96 8.83 8.23 2.32
N LEU A 97 9.49 9.24 2.90
CA LEU A 97 10.72 9.80 2.35
C LEU A 97 11.87 8.79 2.41
N SER A 98 12.05 8.09 3.53
CA SER A 98 13.06 7.01 3.62
C SER A 98 12.76 5.88 2.64
N LEU A 99 11.48 5.56 2.45
CA LEU A 99 11.06 4.54 1.49
C LEU A 99 11.35 4.95 0.04
N ALA A 100 11.10 6.22 -0.29
CA ALA A 100 11.39 6.79 -1.60
C ALA A 100 12.90 6.72 -1.92
N GLU A 101 13.76 7.11 -0.97
CA GLU A 101 15.22 7.03 -1.12
C GLU A 101 15.70 5.60 -1.40
N LEU A 102 15.21 4.62 -0.61
CA LEU A 102 15.55 3.22 -0.81
C LEU A 102 15.02 2.65 -2.14
N SER A 103 13.78 2.97 -2.51
CA SER A 103 13.17 2.50 -3.75
C SER A 103 13.85 3.04 -5.00
N SER A 104 14.39 4.27 -4.94
CA SER A 104 15.16 4.86 -6.04
C SER A 104 16.57 4.28 -6.16
N SER A 105 17.17 3.88 -5.04
CA SER A 105 18.50 3.27 -5.00
C SER A 105 18.46 1.78 -5.40
N PHE A 106 17.43 1.06 -4.98
CA PHE A 106 17.26 -0.38 -5.18
C PHE A 106 15.83 -0.68 -5.69
N PRO A 107 15.55 -0.43 -6.99
CA PRO A 107 14.22 -0.59 -7.56
C PRO A 107 13.92 -2.07 -7.85
N THR A 108 13.67 -2.83 -6.79
CA THR A 108 13.24 -4.23 -6.85
C THR A 108 11.82 -4.39 -6.31
N SER A 109 11.08 -5.33 -6.89
CA SER A 109 9.77 -5.75 -6.38
C SER A 109 9.87 -6.47 -5.03
N GLY A 110 11.08 -6.84 -4.59
CA GLY A 110 11.31 -7.37 -3.25
C GLY A 110 11.22 -6.32 -2.14
N GLY A 111 11.32 -5.03 -2.47
CA GLY A 111 11.19 -3.92 -1.53
C GLY A 111 11.96 -4.11 -0.22
N GLN A 112 11.27 -3.96 0.90
CA GLN A 112 11.85 -3.88 2.25
C GLN A 112 12.69 -5.10 2.64
N TYR A 113 12.28 -6.33 2.28
CA TYR A 113 13.05 -7.52 2.69
C TYR A 113 14.38 -7.59 1.93
N HIS A 114 14.39 -7.17 0.67
CA HIS A 114 15.60 -7.13 -0.15
C HIS A 114 16.56 -6.05 0.33
N TRP A 115 16.06 -4.82 0.59
CA TRP A 115 16.90 -3.75 1.14
C TRP A 115 17.49 -4.13 2.50
N THR A 116 16.73 -4.87 3.31
CA THR A 116 17.23 -5.38 4.59
C THR A 116 18.36 -6.38 4.38
N ALA A 117 18.30 -7.23 3.35
CA ALA A 117 19.37 -8.18 3.04
C ALA A 117 20.67 -7.47 2.58
N GLU A 118 20.54 -6.39 1.82
CA GLU A 118 21.69 -5.62 1.30
C GLU A 118 22.33 -4.70 2.36
N LEU A 119 21.53 -4.04 3.19
CA LEU A 119 22.00 -3.05 4.16
C LEU A 119 22.42 -3.66 5.50
N ALA A 120 21.89 -4.84 5.86
CA ALA A 120 22.22 -5.46 7.12
C ALA A 120 23.65 -6.03 7.14
N PRO A 121 24.29 -6.12 8.32
CA PRO A 121 25.57 -6.81 8.46
C PRO A 121 25.47 -8.25 7.94
N LYS A 122 26.44 -8.70 7.12
CA LYS A 122 26.42 -10.02 6.43
C LYS A 122 26.07 -11.21 7.32
N ARG A 123 26.44 -11.16 8.61
CA ARG A 123 26.15 -12.21 9.60
C ARG A 123 24.66 -12.32 9.94
N TRP A 124 23.94 -11.20 9.94
CA TRP A 124 22.54 -11.09 10.35
C TRP A 124 21.58 -10.88 9.18
N ALA A 125 22.10 -10.55 7.99
CA ALA A 125 21.32 -10.24 6.81
C ALA A 125 20.25 -11.30 6.48
N PRO A 126 20.53 -12.62 6.47
CA PRO A 126 19.50 -13.62 6.18
C PRO A 126 18.38 -13.68 7.22
N LEU A 127 18.71 -13.44 8.49
CA LEU A 127 17.75 -13.49 9.60
C LEU A 127 16.86 -12.26 9.60
N LEU A 128 17.45 -11.06 9.47
CA LEU A 128 16.72 -9.80 9.47
C LEU A 128 15.81 -9.66 8.24
N SER A 129 16.29 -10.07 7.06
CA SER A 129 15.47 -10.07 5.84
C SER A 129 14.30 -11.04 5.93
N TRP A 130 14.49 -12.22 6.54
CA TRP A 130 13.41 -13.18 6.76
C TRP A 130 12.32 -12.61 7.68
N TYR A 131 12.69 -12.00 8.82
CA TYR A 131 11.71 -11.36 9.70
C TYR A 131 11.00 -10.19 9.00
N CYS A 132 11.72 -9.37 8.26
CA CYS A 132 11.15 -8.26 7.50
C CYS A 132 10.08 -8.76 6.50
N GLY A 133 10.43 -9.75 5.66
CA GLY A 133 9.50 -10.35 4.71
C GLY A 133 8.31 -11.03 5.38
N TYR A 134 8.54 -11.73 6.50
CA TYR A 134 7.49 -12.42 7.26
C TYR A 134 6.45 -11.44 7.83
N PHE A 135 6.89 -10.38 8.51
CA PHE A 135 5.98 -9.37 9.05
C PHE A 135 5.29 -8.55 7.97
N SER A 136 5.98 -8.25 6.87
CA SER A 136 5.37 -7.58 5.71
C SER A 136 4.24 -8.44 5.12
N THR A 137 4.49 -9.74 4.89
CA THR A 137 3.50 -10.66 4.35
C THR A 137 2.27 -10.78 5.25
N ILE A 138 2.47 -10.97 6.56
CA ILE A 138 1.36 -11.00 7.53
C ILE A 138 0.60 -9.67 7.54
N GLY A 139 1.32 -8.55 7.49
CA GLY A 139 0.72 -7.22 7.43
C GLY A 139 -0.23 -7.08 6.25
N TRP A 140 0.22 -7.45 5.05
CA TRP A 140 -0.60 -7.42 3.84
C TRP A 140 -1.81 -8.37 3.92
N CYS A 141 -1.66 -9.58 4.49
CA CYS A 141 -2.79 -10.48 4.72
C CYS A 141 -3.83 -9.88 5.68
N VAL A 142 -3.39 -9.29 6.80
CA VAL A 142 -4.28 -8.71 7.81
C VAL A 142 -4.97 -7.46 7.28
N VAL A 143 -4.26 -6.60 6.54
CA VAL A 143 -4.86 -5.40 5.91
C VAL A 143 -5.91 -5.81 4.88
N SER A 144 -5.62 -6.80 4.02
CA SER A 144 -6.58 -7.31 3.05
C SER A 144 -7.84 -7.86 3.73
N ALA A 145 -7.69 -8.67 4.77
CA ALA A 145 -8.82 -9.16 5.57
C ALA A 145 -9.62 -8.00 6.18
N SER A 146 -8.95 -7.00 6.76
CA SER A 146 -9.60 -5.83 7.37
C SER A 146 -10.45 -5.05 6.38
N ILE A 147 -9.94 -4.79 5.17
CA ILE A 147 -10.66 -4.05 4.13
C ILE A 147 -11.89 -4.83 3.64
N THR A 148 -11.74 -6.15 3.44
CA THR A 148 -12.87 -6.99 3.02
C THR A 148 -13.97 -7.05 4.09
N VAL A 149 -13.62 -7.02 5.39
CA VAL A 149 -14.62 -6.90 6.47
C VAL A 149 -15.40 -5.60 6.34
N ILE A 150 -14.71 -4.47 6.18
CA ILE A 150 -15.36 -3.15 6.04
C ILE A 150 -16.36 -3.16 4.87
N LEU A 151 -15.96 -3.70 3.73
CA LEU A 151 -16.81 -3.75 2.55
C LEU A 151 -18.01 -4.68 2.74
N GLY A 152 -17.84 -5.81 3.42
CA GLY A 152 -18.94 -6.69 3.81
C GLY A 152 -19.94 -6.01 4.77
N GLN A 153 -19.45 -5.21 5.71
CA GLN A 153 -20.31 -4.41 6.59
C GLN A 153 -21.08 -3.33 5.82
N PHE A 154 -20.45 -2.66 4.85
CA PHE A 154 -21.14 -1.71 3.99
C PHE A 154 -22.24 -2.37 3.16
N LEU A 155 -21.98 -3.54 2.57
CA LEU A 155 -22.99 -4.26 1.80
C LEU A 155 -24.19 -4.64 2.68
N MET A 156 -23.93 -5.14 3.88
CA MET A 156 -25.00 -5.47 4.84
C MET A 156 -25.77 -4.24 5.31
N ALA A 157 -25.09 -3.12 5.55
CA ALA A 157 -25.73 -1.85 5.88
C ALA A 157 -26.67 -1.37 4.76
N MET A 158 -26.26 -1.52 3.49
CA MET A 158 -27.10 -1.18 2.34
C MET A 158 -28.33 -2.09 2.23
N ILE A 159 -28.19 -3.39 2.52
CA ILE A 159 -29.33 -4.32 2.53
C ILE A 159 -30.36 -3.92 3.59
N ILE A 160 -29.91 -3.61 4.81
CA ILE A 160 -30.77 -3.19 5.92
C ILE A 160 -31.47 -1.86 5.60
N LEU A 161 -30.77 -0.95 4.92
CA LEU A 161 -31.33 0.33 4.52
C LEU A 161 -32.52 0.17 3.53
N VAL A 162 -32.45 -0.82 2.63
CA VAL A 162 -33.52 -1.10 1.65
C VAL A 162 -34.62 -1.99 2.26
N HIS A 163 -34.24 -2.92 3.15
CA HIS A 163 -35.14 -3.88 3.80
C HIS A 163 -35.03 -3.78 5.33
N PRO A 164 -35.71 -2.79 5.95
CA PRO A 164 -35.59 -2.51 7.37
C PRO A 164 -36.11 -3.65 8.28
N ASP A 165 -36.88 -4.58 7.72
CA ASP A 165 -37.44 -5.73 8.46
C ASP A 165 -36.41 -6.84 8.72
N ILE A 166 -35.24 -6.78 8.06
CA ILE A 166 -34.18 -7.77 8.22
C ILE A 166 -33.36 -7.46 9.48
N THR A 167 -33.38 -8.38 10.43
CA THR A 167 -32.49 -8.31 11.60
C THR A 167 -31.10 -8.85 11.24
N TYR A 168 -30.09 -7.99 11.36
CA TYR A 168 -28.70 -8.36 11.10
C TYR A 168 -28.22 -9.43 12.09
N GLN A 169 -27.80 -10.59 11.56
CA GLN A 169 -27.19 -11.66 12.34
C GLN A 169 -25.70 -11.77 12.00
N ARG A 170 -24.86 -11.99 13.03
CA ARG A 170 -23.39 -12.01 12.88
C ARG A 170 -22.88 -12.99 11.81
N TRP A 171 -23.55 -14.14 11.67
CA TRP A 171 -23.17 -15.14 10.65
C TRP A 171 -23.42 -14.65 9.22
N GLN A 172 -24.40 -13.77 8.99
CA GLN A 172 -24.68 -13.21 7.66
C GLN A 172 -23.52 -12.34 7.20
N GLY A 173 -22.99 -11.50 8.10
CA GLY A 173 -21.79 -10.71 7.84
C GLY A 173 -20.57 -11.56 7.51
N PHE A 174 -20.39 -12.69 8.22
CA PHE A 174 -19.30 -13.62 7.94
C PHE A 174 -19.43 -14.29 6.56
N VAL A 175 -20.63 -14.76 6.19
CA VAL A 175 -20.85 -15.37 4.87
C VAL A 175 -20.61 -14.38 3.74
N VAL A 176 -21.07 -13.14 3.89
CA VAL A 176 -20.81 -12.07 2.92
C VAL A 176 -19.31 -11.80 2.81
N TYR A 177 -18.61 -11.66 3.94
CA TYR A 177 -17.17 -11.48 3.98
C TYR A 177 -16.40 -12.59 3.24
N GLU A 178 -16.72 -13.86 3.50
CA GLU A 178 -16.08 -14.99 2.81
C GLU A 178 -16.39 -15.02 1.32
N GLY A 179 -17.65 -14.77 0.93
CA GLY A 179 -18.04 -14.69 -0.48
C GLY A 179 -17.26 -13.60 -1.24
N MET A 180 -17.03 -12.47 -0.60
CA MET A 180 -16.25 -11.37 -1.17
C MET A 180 -14.76 -11.71 -1.31
N ASN A 181 -14.16 -12.38 -0.32
CA ASN A 181 -12.78 -12.87 -0.42
C ASN A 181 -12.62 -13.84 -1.60
N VAL A 182 -13.56 -14.76 -1.79
CA VAL A 182 -13.52 -15.70 -2.93
C VAL A 182 -13.59 -14.93 -4.27
N ILE A 183 -14.46 -13.93 -4.38
CA ILE A 183 -14.54 -13.10 -5.59
C ILE A 183 -13.23 -12.36 -5.85
N PHE A 184 -12.65 -11.72 -4.83
CA PHE A 184 -11.38 -11.01 -4.96
C PHE A 184 -10.21 -11.95 -5.28
N MET A 185 -10.20 -13.15 -4.70
CA MET A 185 -9.22 -14.18 -5.04
C MET A 185 -9.32 -14.56 -6.52
N LEU A 186 -10.52 -14.82 -7.04
CA LEU A 186 -10.73 -15.15 -8.45
C LEU A 186 -10.29 -14.01 -9.38
N ILE A 187 -10.59 -12.75 -9.02
CA ILE A 187 -10.15 -11.57 -9.78
C ILE A 187 -8.62 -11.46 -9.77
N ASN A 188 -7.96 -11.73 -8.64
CA ASN A 188 -6.49 -11.69 -8.57
C ASN A 188 -5.82 -12.82 -9.36
N ILE A 189 -6.42 -14.02 -9.38
CA ILE A 189 -5.90 -15.17 -10.13
C ILE A 189 -6.07 -14.98 -11.65
N TYR A 190 -7.27 -14.62 -12.09
CA TYR A 190 -7.62 -14.61 -13.53
C TYR A 190 -7.59 -13.22 -14.17
N GLY A 191 -7.74 -12.16 -13.38
CA GLY A 191 -7.93 -10.79 -13.83
C GLY A 191 -6.65 -9.95 -13.94
N ARG A 192 -5.45 -10.55 -13.85
CA ARG A 192 -4.16 -9.81 -13.83
C ARG A 192 -4.03 -8.76 -14.94
N LYS A 193 -4.47 -9.08 -16.16
CA LYS A 193 -4.41 -8.16 -17.32
C LYS A 193 -5.41 -6.99 -17.23
N VAL A 194 -6.47 -7.14 -16.43
CA VAL A 194 -7.55 -6.15 -16.27
C VAL A 194 -7.28 -5.23 -15.07
N LEU A 195 -6.51 -5.68 -14.07
CA LEU A 195 -6.18 -4.92 -12.86
C LEU A 195 -5.67 -3.49 -13.12
N PRO A 196 -4.76 -3.22 -14.08
CA PRO A 196 -4.31 -1.85 -14.34
C PRO A 196 -5.45 -0.91 -14.76
N TYR A 197 -6.43 -1.42 -15.51
CA TYR A 197 -7.62 -0.66 -15.91
C TYR A 197 -8.59 -0.46 -14.74
N VAL A 198 -8.77 -1.47 -13.90
CA VAL A 198 -9.59 -1.37 -12.67
C VAL A 198 -9.06 -0.28 -11.76
N HIS A 199 -7.74 -0.24 -11.50
CA HIS A 199 -7.13 0.81 -10.69
C HIS A 199 -7.30 2.20 -11.31
N SER A 200 -7.12 2.30 -12.63
CA SER A 200 -7.26 3.59 -13.33
C SER A 200 -8.70 4.12 -13.30
N ILE A 201 -9.70 3.25 -13.54
CA ILE A 201 -11.12 3.62 -13.47
C ILE A 201 -11.54 3.90 -12.02
N GLY A 202 -11.09 3.04 -11.09
CA GLY A 202 -11.33 3.20 -9.65
C GLY A 202 -10.83 4.54 -9.13
N PHE A 203 -9.67 5.01 -9.62
CA PHE A 203 -9.13 6.32 -9.30
C PHE A 203 -10.09 7.47 -9.63
N TYR A 204 -10.64 7.48 -10.85
CA TYR A 204 -11.62 8.51 -11.24
C TYR A 204 -12.91 8.42 -10.42
N ILE A 205 -13.41 7.20 -10.18
CA ILE A 205 -14.61 6.98 -9.36
C ILE A 205 -14.39 7.49 -7.93
N CYS A 206 -13.25 7.17 -7.34
CA CYS A 206 -12.94 7.54 -5.96
C CYS A 206 -12.79 9.04 -5.79
N ILE A 207 -12.06 9.73 -6.67
CA ILE A 207 -11.96 11.20 -6.63
C ILE A 207 -13.34 11.85 -6.81
N THR A 208 -14.15 11.33 -7.73
CA THR A 208 -15.51 11.83 -7.94
C THR A 208 -16.36 11.61 -6.69
N ALA A 209 -16.31 10.42 -6.09
CA ALA A 209 -17.03 10.09 -4.87
C ALA A 209 -16.59 10.97 -3.69
N PHE A 210 -15.28 11.19 -3.53
CA PHE A 210 -14.73 12.09 -2.52
C PHE A 210 -15.31 13.50 -2.65
N LEU A 211 -15.31 14.07 -3.87
CA LEU A 211 -15.85 15.41 -4.10
C LEU A 211 -17.36 15.47 -3.85
N VAL A 212 -18.12 14.50 -4.37
CA VAL A 212 -19.57 14.45 -4.21
C VAL A 212 -19.95 14.33 -2.74
N VAL A 213 -19.36 13.38 -2.01
CA VAL A 213 -19.66 13.15 -0.58
C VAL A 213 -19.35 14.40 0.24
N ASN A 214 -18.19 15.03 0.05
CA ASN A 214 -17.84 16.24 0.79
C ASN A 214 -18.79 17.40 0.49
N MET A 215 -19.13 17.64 -0.78
CA MET A 215 -20.08 18.69 -1.18
C MET A 215 -21.48 18.43 -0.61
N THR A 216 -21.95 17.17 -0.66
CA THR A 216 -23.24 16.79 -0.06
C THR A 216 -23.25 17.02 1.44
N ILE A 217 -22.21 16.64 2.17
CA ILE A 217 -22.14 16.86 3.63
C ILE A 217 -22.13 18.36 3.95
N ILE A 218 -21.34 19.16 3.24
CA ILE A 218 -21.28 20.63 3.44
C ILE A 218 -22.64 21.29 3.18
N GLY A 219 -23.36 20.81 2.16
CA GLY A 219 -24.66 21.34 1.74
C GLY A 219 -25.86 20.86 2.58
N SER A 220 -25.80 19.66 3.16
CA SER A 220 -26.94 19.02 3.84
C SER A 220 -26.83 18.94 5.36
N ALA A 221 -25.63 19.02 5.94
CA ALA A 221 -25.43 18.92 7.38
C ALA A 221 -25.83 20.21 8.11
N TYR A 222 -27.12 20.32 8.45
CA TYR A 222 -27.66 21.39 9.29
C TYR A 222 -28.45 20.83 10.49
N PRO A 223 -28.28 21.40 11.70
CA PRO A 223 -27.35 22.48 12.07
C PRO A 223 -25.88 22.02 12.14
N LYS A 224 -24.95 22.94 11.87
CA LYS A 224 -23.52 22.67 11.97
C LYS A 224 -23.07 22.65 13.42
N ASN A 225 -22.13 21.75 13.75
CA ASN A 225 -21.53 21.71 15.08
C ASN A 225 -20.71 22.99 15.37
N SER A 226 -20.61 23.36 16.65
CA SER A 226 -19.83 24.53 17.06
C SER A 226 -18.33 24.32 16.87
N ALA A 227 -17.59 25.40 16.62
CA ALA A 227 -16.13 25.34 16.51
C ALA A 227 -15.46 24.78 17.78
N ASP A 228 -16.05 25.06 18.95
CA ASP A 228 -15.56 24.53 20.23
C ASP A 228 -15.70 23.00 20.29
N PHE A 229 -16.83 22.47 19.84
CA PHE A 229 -17.02 21.02 19.73
C PHE A 229 -16.01 20.39 18.76
N VAL A 230 -15.82 20.98 17.59
CA VAL A 230 -14.95 20.42 16.55
C VAL A 230 -13.48 20.41 16.99
N PHE A 231 -12.98 21.51 17.56
CA PHE A 231 -11.54 21.68 17.81
C PHE A 231 -11.10 21.43 19.26
N LYS A 232 -12.01 21.44 20.24
CA LYS A 232 -11.61 21.33 21.66
C LYS A 232 -12.26 20.18 22.43
N THR A 233 -13.42 19.69 22.00
CA THR A 233 -14.12 18.64 22.74
C THR A 233 -13.47 17.28 22.52
N PHE A 234 -12.78 16.80 23.56
CA PHE A 234 -12.23 15.45 23.59
C PHE A 234 -13.21 14.47 24.23
N THR A 235 -13.66 13.48 23.46
CA THR A 235 -14.56 12.43 23.94
C THR A 235 -13.80 11.13 24.16
N ASN A 236 -13.82 10.61 25.39
CA ASN A 236 -13.17 9.36 25.73
C ASN A 236 -14.20 8.26 26.05
N GLY A 237 -14.47 7.41 25.06
CA GLY A 237 -15.31 6.22 25.17
C GLY A 237 -14.51 4.90 25.23
N THR A 238 -13.18 4.97 25.40
CA THR A 238 -12.30 3.78 25.33
C THR A 238 -12.24 2.97 26.62
N GLY A 239 -12.70 3.54 27.73
CA GLY A 239 -12.56 2.96 29.07
C GLY A 239 -11.22 3.27 29.76
N TRP A 240 -10.27 3.91 29.08
CA TRP A 240 -9.04 4.38 29.70
C TRP A 240 -9.28 5.62 30.56
N LYS A 241 -8.76 5.64 31.79
CA LYS A 241 -8.89 6.79 32.71
C LYS A 241 -8.12 8.02 32.22
N ALA A 242 -7.02 7.83 31.49
CA ALA A 242 -6.18 8.92 31.01
C ALA A 242 -6.48 9.22 29.54
N ASN A 243 -6.84 10.48 29.26
CA ASN A 243 -7.14 10.94 27.91
C ASN A 243 -5.94 10.84 26.95
N GLY A 244 -4.70 10.93 27.46
CA GLY A 244 -3.51 10.72 26.63
C GLY A 244 -3.39 9.30 26.08
N ILE A 245 -3.77 8.29 26.87
CA ILE A 245 -3.77 6.88 26.40
C ILE A 245 -4.90 6.68 25.39
N ALA A 246 -6.09 7.23 25.66
CA ALA A 246 -7.20 7.20 24.70
C ALA A 246 -6.81 7.87 23.37
N PHE A 247 -6.04 8.97 23.43
CA PHE A 247 -5.50 9.60 22.23
C PHE A 247 -4.55 8.65 21.47
N ILE A 248 -3.56 8.07 22.13
CA ILE A 248 -2.62 7.14 21.47
C ILE A 248 -3.34 5.94 20.83
N VAL A 249 -4.32 5.36 21.52
CA VAL A 249 -5.15 4.26 20.99
C VAL A 249 -5.99 4.73 19.80
N GLY A 250 -6.51 5.95 19.85
CA GLY A 250 -7.28 6.53 18.75
C GLY A 250 -6.46 6.80 17.50
N LEU A 251 -5.13 7.00 17.61
CA LEU A 251 -4.24 7.20 16.46
C LEU A 251 -4.22 6.01 15.49
N THR A 252 -4.72 4.84 15.91
CA THR A 252 -4.90 3.69 15.01
C THR A 252 -5.82 4.02 13.83
N ASN A 253 -6.84 4.87 14.01
CA ASN A 253 -7.73 5.27 12.90
C ASN A 253 -6.98 6.08 11.82
N PRO A 254 -6.32 7.21 12.11
CA PRO A 254 -5.54 7.92 11.11
C PRO A 254 -4.34 7.11 10.62
N ALA A 255 -3.74 6.24 11.42
CA ALA A 255 -2.68 5.33 10.97
C ALA A 255 -3.17 4.34 9.90
N PHE A 256 -4.39 3.83 10.04
CA PHE A 256 -5.01 2.96 9.04
C PHE A 256 -5.15 3.64 7.67
N ALA A 257 -5.38 4.95 7.65
CA ALA A 257 -5.51 5.77 6.43
C ALA A 257 -4.21 5.84 5.59
N TYR A 258 -3.08 5.48 6.18
CA TYR A 258 -1.78 5.43 5.50
C TYR A 258 -1.25 4.01 5.33
N GLY A 259 -2.10 3.00 5.57
CA GLY A 259 -1.75 1.61 5.32
C GLY A 259 -1.40 1.38 3.85
N GLY A 260 -0.37 0.57 3.58
CA GLY A 260 0.00 0.17 2.22
C GLY A 260 0.83 1.17 1.42
N LEU A 261 1.51 2.14 2.07
CA LEU A 261 2.43 3.08 1.40
C LEU A 261 3.55 2.38 0.61
N ASP A 262 3.95 1.19 1.01
CA ASP A 262 4.92 0.35 0.32
C ASP A 262 4.33 -0.41 -0.88
N GLY A 263 3.02 -0.32 -1.13
CA GLY A 263 2.33 -1.00 -2.22
C GLY A 263 2.94 -0.72 -3.60
N ALA A 264 3.36 0.52 -3.85
CA ALA A 264 3.98 0.92 -5.11
C ALA A 264 5.33 0.23 -5.36
N VAL A 265 6.06 -0.10 -4.29
CA VAL A 265 7.39 -0.71 -4.36
C VAL A 265 7.29 -2.13 -4.92
N HIS A 266 6.25 -2.86 -4.54
CA HIS A 266 6.06 -4.27 -4.95
C HIS A 266 5.74 -4.43 -6.44
N VAL A 267 5.49 -3.33 -7.16
CA VAL A 267 5.19 -3.30 -8.60
C VAL A 267 6.30 -2.61 -9.39
N ALA A 268 7.43 -2.28 -8.74
CA ALA A 268 8.53 -1.55 -9.36
C ALA A 268 9.06 -2.24 -10.63
N GLU A 269 9.19 -3.57 -10.65
CA GLU A 269 9.68 -4.31 -11.83
C GLU A 269 8.65 -4.43 -12.97
N GLU A 270 7.36 -4.18 -12.70
CA GLU A 270 6.30 -4.21 -13.73
C GLU A 270 6.10 -2.86 -14.44
N LEU A 271 6.91 -1.85 -14.09
CA LEU A 271 6.83 -0.51 -14.67
C LEU A 271 7.48 -0.43 -16.06
N ARG A 272 6.87 0.33 -16.97
CA ARG A 272 7.46 0.71 -18.26
C ARG A 272 8.26 2.01 -18.14
N GLY A 273 9.45 2.07 -18.74
CA GLY A 273 10.26 3.29 -18.85
C GLY A 273 10.98 3.67 -17.55
N ILE A 274 11.63 2.71 -16.90
CA ILE A 274 12.48 2.94 -15.73
C ILE A 274 13.72 3.68 -16.22
N VAL A 275 13.85 4.94 -15.82
CA VAL A 275 15.02 5.76 -16.16
C VAL A 275 16.05 5.53 -15.07
N VAL A 276 17.13 4.82 -15.40
CA VAL A 276 18.31 4.71 -14.54
C VAL A 276 18.95 6.09 -14.45
N PRO A 277 19.13 6.69 -13.26
CA PRO A 277 19.96 7.87 -13.13
C PRO A 277 21.40 7.46 -13.44
N HIS A 278 21.88 7.74 -14.65
CA HIS A 278 23.30 7.62 -14.99
C HIS A 278 24.05 8.83 -14.39
N GLY A 279 24.90 8.60 -13.39
CA GLY A 279 25.81 9.61 -12.85
C GLY A 279 25.19 10.66 -11.91
N GLU A 280 26.04 11.55 -11.37
CA GLU A 280 25.90 12.50 -10.25
C GLU A 280 24.61 13.36 -10.10
N ASN A 281 23.58 13.17 -10.93
CA ASN A 281 22.33 13.94 -10.94
C ASN A 281 21.15 13.26 -10.23
N TRP A 282 21.41 12.43 -9.21
CA TRP A 282 20.37 11.78 -8.39
C TRP A 282 19.33 12.74 -7.76
N PRO A 283 19.62 14.03 -7.45
CA PRO A 283 18.61 14.93 -6.89
C PRO A 283 17.54 15.38 -7.90
N ALA A 284 17.83 15.33 -9.21
CA ALA A 284 16.93 15.86 -10.24
C ALA A 284 15.78 14.90 -10.59
N VAL A 285 15.94 13.60 -10.32
CA VAL A 285 14.92 12.57 -10.62
C VAL A 285 13.82 12.54 -9.54
N LEU A 286 14.10 13.03 -8.33
CA LEU A 286 13.13 13.07 -7.22
C LEU A 286 11.96 14.05 -7.42
N MET A 287 11.97 14.87 -8.48
CA MET A 287 10.96 15.91 -8.74
C MET A 287 10.14 15.70 -10.03
N GLN A 288 10.17 14.52 -10.66
CA GLN A 288 9.34 14.19 -11.83
C GLN A 288 8.52 12.92 -11.62
#